data_AF-A0A1E5V5S0-F1
#
_entry.id   AF-A0A1E5V5S0-F1
#
_cell.length_a   1.000
_cell.length_b   1.000
_cell.length_c   1.000
_cell.angle_alpha   90.00
_cell.angle_beta   90.00
_cell.angle_gamma   90.00
#
_symmetry.space_group_name_H-M   'P 1'
#
loop_
_entity.id
_entity.type
_entity.pdbx_description
1 polymer ?
#
loop_
_entity_poly.entity_id
_entity_poly.type
_entity_poly.pdbx_seq_one_letter_code
_entity_poly.pdbx_strand_id
1 'polypeptide(L)'
;MKALQTLSCGGTAKSSVNFIEEISKHDNLRELELYCDAIETPGNKKRVRFPAHRFQSVKKLCIRQSSPLLTFEPNALPTVQVLELRFQKGPALESSGVSGVENLSSLKRVLLEFEQHDAGIMVTVDAVRNAAQRILPDHQYITIKVDGKSYGAMSGMVDALPGKLGALLEQVDALLPGASADVAFLQAELDSMCADIHHYESLERPASLAETWIGRVRELAYNIEDWVDLLAILAAASCGPPTSTSSRTLGWFRRGADKVTTLPFRHVVANELEDIKERVIELSKQRECYFVRPLANAKHRPVNPRMPAFYAEAGSPVGLDGQVEELSKILMDAGSREL
;
A
#
# COMPACT_ATOMS: atom_id res chain seq x y z
N MET A 1 38.56 14.21 15.72
CA MET A 1 38.13 12.83 15.37
C MET A 1 36.87 12.94 14.52
N LYS A 2 36.87 12.44 13.27
CA LYS A 2 35.68 12.46 12.41
C LYS A 2 34.60 11.59 13.09
N ALA A 3 33.52 12.21 13.58
CA ALA A 3 32.38 11.48 14.08
C ALA A 3 31.87 10.60 12.94
N LEU A 4 31.85 9.30 13.14
CA LEU A 4 31.42 8.32 12.16
C LEU A 4 29.89 8.47 12.04
N GLN A 5 29.42 9.20 11.03
CA GLN A 5 28.00 9.55 10.88
C GLN A 5 27.21 8.43 10.23
N THR A 6 27.85 7.69 9.33
CA THR A 6 27.27 6.57 8.59
C THR A 6 28.19 5.37 8.71
N LEU A 7 27.66 4.23 9.11
CA LEU A 7 28.39 2.97 9.15
C LEU A 7 27.67 1.97 8.23
N SER A 8 28.40 1.47 7.24
CA SER A 8 27.95 0.42 6.32
C SER A 8 28.76 -0.84 6.58
N CYS A 9 28.10 -1.96 6.84
CA CYS A 9 28.76 -3.19 7.26
C CYS A 9 28.24 -4.40 6.48
N GLY A 10 29.14 -5.08 5.76
CA GLY A 10 28.89 -6.38 5.15
C GLY A 10 29.64 -7.47 5.90
N GLY A 11 28.91 -8.44 6.47
CA GLY A 11 29.50 -9.49 7.30
C GLY A 11 28.94 -10.87 6.99
N THR A 12 29.81 -11.81 6.63
CA THR A 12 29.48 -13.23 6.47
C THR A 12 29.40 -13.90 7.84
N ALA A 13 28.17 -14.10 8.35
CA ALA A 13 27.71 -15.09 9.35
C ALA A 13 28.60 -15.53 10.55
N LYS A 14 29.74 -14.91 10.86
CA LYS A 14 30.53 -15.18 12.06
C LYS A 14 30.03 -14.28 13.19
N SER A 15 28.97 -14.77 13.84
CA SER A 15 28.33 -14.23 15.05
C SER A 15 27.81 -12.78 14.93
N SER A 16 26.67 -12.62 14.26
CA SER A 16 25.89 -11.37 14.27
C SER A 16 25.60 -10.80 15.68
N VAL A 17 25.57 -11.67 16.70
CA VAL A 17 25.36 -11.30 18.11
C VAL A 17 26.50 -10.44 18.65
N ASN A 18 27.75 -10.79 18.36
CA ASN A 18 28.90 -10.02 18.85
C ASN A 18 29.05 -8.69 18.09
N PHE A 19 28.63 -8.68 16.82
CA PHE A 19 28.80 -7.55 15.93
C PHE A 19 27.87 -6.38 16.26
N ILE A 20 26.58 -6.65 16.49
CA ILE A 20 25.61 -5.62 16.90
C ILE A 20 25.98 -5.03 18.27
N GLU A 21 26.45 -5.87 19.19
CA GLU A 21 26.98 -5.44 20.49
C GLU A 21 28.20 -4.51 20.36
N GLU A 22 29.11 -4.80 19.43
CA GLU A 22 30.29 -3.96 19.20
C GLU A 22 29.92 -2.60 18.61
N ILE A 23 29.07 -2.58 17.57
CA ILE A 23 28.64 -1.33 16.93
C ILE A 23 27.82 -0.48 17.89
N SER A 24 27.01 -1.10 18.74
CA SER A 24 26.15 -0.38 19.67
C SER A 24 26.94 0.52 20.64
N LYS A 25 28.25 0.32 20.81
CA LYS A 25 29.14 1.17 21.63
C LYS A 25 29.46 2.52 20.99
N HIS A 26 29.08 2.76 19.74
CA HIS A 26 29.31 4.03 19.07
C HIS A 26 28.15 5.00 19.29
N ASP A 27 28.36 6.00 20.14
CA ASP A 27 27.32 6.96 20.54
C ASP A 27 27.03 8.05 19.49
N ASN A 28 27.81 8.14 18.40
CA ASN A 28 27.71 9.22 17.41
C ASN A 28 27.13 8.77 16.05
N LEU A 29 26.71 7.51 15.92
CA LEU A 29 26.14 6.99 14.69
C LEU A 29 24.77 7.60 14.43
N ARG A 30 24.58 8.19 13.24
CA ARG A 30 23.29 8.75 12.80
C ARG A 30 22.60 7.86 11.77
N GLU A 31 23.37 7.16 10.96
CA GLU A 31 22.88 6.22 9.96
C GLU A 31 23.62 4.89 10.11
N LEU A 32 22.86 3.81 10.17
CA LEU A 32 23.38 2.45 10.25
C LEU A 32 22.82 1.64 9.09
N GLU A 33 23.72 1.08 8.28
CA GLU A 33 23.37 0.21 7.16
C GLU A 33 24.03 -1.15 7.35
N LEU A 34 23.20 -2.20 7.39
CA LEU A 34 23.62 -3.57 7.64
C LEU A 34 23.31 -4.46 6.43
N TYR A 35 24.33 -5.13 5.92
CA TYR A 35 24.24 -6.13 4.86
C TYR A 35 24.55 -7.50 5.47
N CYS A 36 23.52 -8.33 5.61
CA CYS A 36 23.61 -9.67 6.22
C CYS A 36 23.27 -10.74 5.19
N ASP A 37 24.27 -11.14 4.40
CA ASP A 37 24.21 -12.30 3.51
C ASP A 37 24.57 -13.55 4.32
N ALA A 38 23.61 -14.08 5.08
CA ALA A 38 23.79 -15.37 5.72
C ALA A 38 23.59 -16.47 4.66
N ILE A 39 24.63 -17.27 4.40
CA ILE A 39 24.48 -18.54 3.68
C ILE A 39 23.55 -19.41 4.53
N GLU A 40 22.32 -19.60 4.06
CA GLU A 40 21.33 -20.43 4.74
C GLU A 40 21.84 -21.87 4.80
N THR A 41 22.42 -22.25 5.94
CA THR A 41 22.65 -23.66 6.27
C THR A 41 21.39 -24.20 6.95
N PRO A 42 20.88 -25.38 6.54
CA PRO A 42 19.71 -25.98 7.16
C PRO A 42 19.95 -26.14 8.68
N GLY A 43 19.19 -25.43 9.50
CA GLY A 43 19.28 -25.49 10.96
C GLY A 43 19.93 -24.30 11.67
N ASN A 44 20.50 -23.31 10.97
CA ASN A 44 21.17 -22.16 11.60
C ASN A 44 20.63 -20.81 11.11
N LYS A 45 19.31 -20.61 11.21
CA LYS A 45 18.67 -19.32 10.92
C LYS A 45 18.81 -18.39 12.11
N LYS A 46 19.93 -17.66 12.20
CA LYS A 46 20.16 -16.73 13.31
C LYS A 46 19.36 -15.44 13.12
N ARG A 47 18.47 -15.18 14.08
CA ARG A 47 17.69 -13.95 14.20
C ARG A 47 18.61 -12.79 14.60
N VAL A 48 18.57 -11.70 13.84
CA VAL A 48 19.27 -10.46 14.20
C VAL A 48 18.44 -9.74 15.26
N ARG A 49 19.10 -9.38 16.37
CA ARG A 49 18.46 -8.75 17.53
C ARG A 49 19.12 -7.40 17.81
N PHE A 50 18.29 -6.37 17.94
CA PHE A 50 18.71 -5.07 18.45
C PHE A 50 18.44 -5.01 19.96
N PRO A 51 19.49 -4.90 20.78
CA PRO A 51 19.37 -4.90 22.24
C PRO A 51 18.67 -3.65 22.78
N ALA A 52 17.98 -3.82 23.91
CA ALA A 52 17.28 -2.76 24.61
C ALA A 52 18.21 -1.58 24.97
N HIS A 53 17.71 -0.34 24.85
CA HIS A 53 18.41 0.90 25.24
C HIS A 53 19.73 1.18 24.50
N ARG A 54 19.98 0.53 23.35
CA ARG A 54 21.17 0.77 22.53
C ARG A 54 20.84 1.61 21.30
N PHE A 55 21.87 2.13 20.64
CA PHE A 55 21.77 2.97 19.43
C PHE A 55 21.02 4.29 19.65
N GLN A 56 21.42 5.04 20.67
CA GLN A 56 20.77 6.27 21.15
C GLN A 56 20.78 7.45 20.16
N SER A 57 21.62 7.41 19.13
CA SER A 57 21.80 8.52 18.17
C SER A 57 21.36 8.20 16.75
N VAL A 58 21.02 6.94 16.46
CA VAL A 58 20.70 6.48 15.11
C VAL A 58 19.34 7.05 14.71
N LYS A 59 19.30 7.77 13.58
CA LYS A 59 18.10 8.35 12.98
C LYS A 59 17.60 7.53 11.80
N LYS A 60 18.48 6.84 11.08
CA LYS A 60 18.14 5.98 9.95
C LYS A 60 18.79 4.62 10.10
N LEU A 61 17.98 3.58 9.97
CA LEU A 61 18.41 2.20 9.97
C LEU A 61 18.02 1.55 8.64
N CYS A 62 19.00 1.03 7.91
CA CYS A 62 18.82 0.26 6.70
C CYS A 62 19.34 -1.16 6.93
N ILE A 63 18.53 -2.17 6.62
CA ILE A 63 18.90 -3.58 6.76
C ILE A 63 18.60 -4.28 5.45
N ARG A 64 19.62 -4.93 4.86
CA ARG A 64 19.49 -5.82 3.71
C ARG A 64 19.91 -7.23 4.13
N GLN A 65 19.03 -8.20 3.98
CA GLN A 65 19.33 -9.60 4.35
C GLN A 65 18.47 -10.60 3.56
N SER A 66 18.90 -11.86 3.46
CA SER A 66 18.14 -12.86 2.69
C SER A 66 16.80 -13.25 3.34
N SER A 67 16.70 -13.29 4.66
CA SER A 67 15.50 -13.75 5.40
C SER A 67 15.04 -12.74 6.46
N PRO A 68 13.75 -12.59 6.75
CA PRO A 68 13.25 -11.48 7.55
C PRO A 68 13.29 -11.75 9.06
N LEU A 69 14.39 -12.30 9.60
CA LEU A 69 14.46 -12.67 11.02
C LEU A 69 15.03 -11.55 11.88
N LEU A 70 14.16 -10.62 12.29
CA LEU A 70 14.51 -9.44 13.07
C LEU A 70 13.71 -9.31 14.36
N THR A 71 14.39 -8.81 15.40
CA THR A 71 13.75 -8.43 16.66
C THR A 71 14.34 -7.14 17.18
N PHE A 72 13.47 -6.19 17.50
CA PHE A 72 13.80 -4.96 18.22
C PHE A 72 13.33 -5.09 19.67
N GLU A 73 14.27 -5.16 20.61
CA GLU A 73 13.91 -5.19 22.03
C GLU A 73 13.34 -3.83 22.48
N PRO A 74 12.63 -3.79 23.63
CA PRO A 74 12.05 -2.56 24.16
C PRO A 74 13.08 -1.41 24.25
N ASN A 75 12.71 -0.21 23.80
CA ASN A 75 13.56 0.97 23.80
C ASN A 75 14.88 0.84 23.00
N ALA A 76 15.00 -0.15 22.11
CA ALA A 76 16.07 -0.16 21.13
C ALA A 76 15.88 1.00 20.14
N LEU A 77 16.98 1.63 19.69
CA LEU A 77 16.95 2.66 18.63
C LEU A 77 15.94 3.80 18.92
N PRO A 78 15.96 4.44 20.10
CA PRO A 78 14.90 5.35 20.53
C PRO A 78 14.73 6.59 19.66
N THR A 79 15.76 6.96 18.89
CA THR A 79 15.77 8.12 17.99
C THR A 79 15.52 7.80 16.52
N VAL A 80 15.30 6.53 16.15
CA VAL A 80 15.16 6.14 14.76
C VAL A 80 13.89 6.72 14.16
N GLN A 81 14.03 7.41 13.03
CA GLN A 81 12.92 8.05 12.30
C GLN A 81 12.62 7.32 11.00
N VAL A 82 13.64 6.72 10.38
CA VAL A 82 13.53 6.01 9.11
C VAL A 82 14.01 4.57 9.30
N LEU A 83 13.12 3.62 9.03
CA LEU A 83 13.42 2.19 9.02
C LEU A 83 13.27 1.64 7.60
N GLU A 84 14.36 1.16 7.01
CA GLU A 84 14.39 0.50 5.70
C GLU A 84 14.77 -0.97 5.89
N LEU A 85 13.85 -1.87 5.54
CA LEU A 85 14.01 -3.31 5.61
C LEU A 85 13.91 -3.88 4.21
N ARG A 86 15.00 -4.50 3.72
CA ARG A 86 15.05 -5.17 2.42
C ARG A 86 15.36 -6.65 2.61
N PHE A 87 14.48 -7.50 2.11
CA PHE A 87 14.56 -8.95 2.20
C PHE A 87 14.58 -9.59 0.83
N GLN A 88 15.28 -10.71 0.67
CA GLN A 88 15.18 -11.49 -0.57
C GLN A 88 13.85 -12.26 -0.63
N LYS A 89 13.49 -12.93 0.46
CA LYS A 89 12.28 -13.76 0.58
C LYS A 89 11.62 -13.58 1.94
N GLY A 90 10.36 -14.00 2.06
CA GLY A 90 9.59 -14.12 3.29
C GLY A 90 10.12 -15.21 4.24
N PRO A 91 9.58 -15.28 5.47
CA PRO A 91 9.96 -16.29 6.44
C PRO A 91 9.50 -17.68 5.99
N ALA A 92 10.34 -18.69 6.22
CA ALA A 92 10.03 -20.09 5.88
C ALA A 92 9.14 -20.83 6.90
N LEU A 93 8.81 -20.18 8.02
CA LEU A 93 7.98 -20.69 9.11
C LEU A 93 6.84 -19.69 9.32
N GLU A 94 5.69 -20.12 9.87
CA GLU A 94 4.53 -19.26 10.23
C GLU A 94 4.83 -18.19 11.31
N SER A 95 6.10 -17.88 11.56
CA SER A 95 6.47 -16.69 12.34
C SER A 95 6.46 -15.47 11.43
N SER A 96 6.01 -14.32 11.94
CA SER A 96 6.05 -13.03 11.24
C SER A 96 7.44 -12.60 10.76
N GLY A 97 8.51 -13.27 11.21
CA GLY A 97 9.90 -12.93 10.89
C GLY A 97 10.38 -11.70 11.65
N VAL A 98 9.69 -10.57 11.49
CA VAL A 98 10.01 -9.27 12.12
C VAL A 98 9.12 -9.05 13.34
N SER A 99 9.70 -8.50 14.41
CA SER A 99 9.02 -8.28 15.70
C SER A 99 9.61 -7.07 16.44
N GLY A 100 8.79 -6.40 17.26
CA GLY A 100 9.23 -5.29 18.11
C GLY A 100 9.32 -3.93 17.42
N VAL A 101 8.74 -3.79 16.22
CA VAL A 101 8.70 -2.49 15.51
C VAL A 101 7.94 -1.44 16.33
N GLU A 102 6.94 -1.87 17.10
CA GLU A 102 6.19 -1.10 18.10
C GLU A 102 7.06 -0.43 19.18
N ASN A 103 8.28 -0.91 19.38
CA ASN A 103 9.23 -0.34 20.34
C ASN A 103 9.99 0.89 19.79
N LEU A 104 9.85 1.21 18.50
CA LEU A 104 10.57 2.29 17.83
C LEU A 104 9.77 3.62 17.94
N SER A 105 9.80 4.22 19.12
CA SER A 105 8.91 5.36 19.48
C SER A 105 9.04 6.63 18.63
N SER A 106 10.18 6.85 17.97
CA SER A 106 10.43 8.05 17.14
C SER A 106 10.20 7.82 15.64
N LEU A 107 9.70 6.64 15.27
CA LEU A 107 9.55 6.23 13.88
C LEU A 107 8.59 7.16 13.14
N LYS A 108 8.95 7.54 11.90
CA LYS A 108 8.16 8.41 11.01
C LYS A 108 7.95 7.82 9.63
N ARG A 109 8.80 6.87 9.25
CA ARG A 109 8.80 6.25 7.93
C ARG A 109 9.27 4.82 8.03
N VAL A 110 8.53 3.93 7.38
CA VAL A 110 8.90 2.52 7.20
C VAL A 110 8.94 2.22 5.71
N LEU A 111 10.03 1.62 5.25
CA LEU A 111 10.15 0.99 3.95
C LEU A 111 10.39 -0.50 4.18
N LEU A 112 9.51 -1.34 3.67
CA LEU A 112 9.64 -2.78 3.68
C LEU A 112 9.69 -3.26 2.24
N GLU A 113 10.72 -3.99 1.83
CA GLU A 113 10.91 -4.44 0.45
C GLU A 113 11.27 -5.92 0.42
N PHE A 114 10.62 -6.67 -0.47
CA PHE A 114 10.92 -8.06 -0.76
C PHE A 114 11.29 -8.20 -2.24
N GLU A 115 12.45 -8.80 -2.53
CA GLU A 115 12.90 -9.03 -3.90
C GLU A 115 12.09 -10.12 -4.61
N GLN A 116 11.70 -11.19 -3.89
CA GLN A 116 10.88 -12.28 -4.42
C GLN A 116 9.47 -12.23 -3.85
N HIS A 117 8.53 -12.94 -4.51
CA HIS A 117 7.16 -13.12 -4.03
C HIS A 117 6.95 -14.55 -3.50
N ASP A 118 6.60 -14.68 -2.21
CA ASP A 118 6.25 -15.95 -1.58
C ASP A 118 5.12 -15.79 -0.55
N ALA A 119 4.54 -16.92 -0.13
CA ALA A 119 3.38 -16.96 0.77
C ALA A 119 3.68 -16.42 2.19
N GLY A 120 4.95 -16.41 2.62
CA GLY A 120 5.33 -15.92 3.95
C GLY A 120 5.39 -14.39 4.04
N ILE A 121 5.48 -13.69 2.90
CA ILE A 121 5.65 -12.23 2.85
C ILE A 121 4.49 -11.51 3.54
N MET A 122 3.26 -11.92 3.27
CA MET A 122 2.07 -11.24 3.80
C MET A 122 2.05 -11.26 5.33
N VAL A 123 2.51 -12.36 5.96
CA VAL A 123 2.60 -12.46 7.42
C VAL A 123 3.58 -11.42 7.99
N THR A 124 4.72 -11.20 7.34
CA THR A 124 5.68 -10.17 7.74
C THR A 124 5.15 -8.76 7.47
N VAL A 125 4.53 -8.56 6.30
CA VAL A 125 3.92 -7.28 5.92
C VAL A 125 2.86 -6.86 6.93
N ASP A 126 1.93 -7.75 7.28
CA ASP A 126 0.86 -7.46 8.23
C ASP A 126 1.42 -7.19 9.63
N ALA A 127 2.41 -7.98 10.07
CA ALA A 127 3.03 -7.75 11.37
C ALA A 127 3.74 -6.39 11.47
N VAL A 128 4.54 -6.03 10.46
CA VAL A 128 5.24 -4.74 10.42
C VAL A 128 4.24 -3.59 10.29
N ARG A 129 3.22 -3.73 9.44
CA ARG A 129 2.16 -2.72 9.25
C ARG A 129 1.40 -2.47 10.55
N ASN A 130 0.89 -3.53 11.18
CA ASN A 130 0.12 -3.44 12.42
C ASN A 130 0.95 -2.90 13.60
N ALA A 131 2.25 -3.17 13.63
CA ALA A 131 3.15 -2.61 14.63
C ALA A 131 3.43 -1.12 14.37
N ALA A 132 3.71 -0.74 13.12
CA ALA A 132 3.98 0.64 12.72
C ALA A 132 2.76 1.56 12.92
N GLN A 133 1.55 1.08 12.60
CA GLN A 133 0.30 1.83 12.80
C GLN A 133 0.02 2.20 14.27
N ARG A 134 0.56 1.44 15.23
CA ARG A 134 0.39 1.77 16.67
C ARG A 134 1.21 2.98 17.11
N ILE A 135 2.26 3.32 16.38
CA ILE A 135 3.22 4.37 16.77
C ILE A 135 3.09 5.61 15.88
N LEU A 136 2.63 5.45 14.64
CA LEU A 136 2.54 6.51 13.64
C LEU A 136 1.15 7.18 13.67
N PRO A 137 0.96 8.30 14.40
CA PRO A 137 -0.25 9.10 14.27
C PRO A 137 -0.38 9.55 12.80
N ASP A 138 -1.59 9.44 12.25
CA ASP A 138 -1.93 9.85 10.87
C ASP A 138 -1.27 9.06 9.73
N HIS A 139 -0.86 7.79 9.96
CA HIS A 139 -0.34 6.88 8.94
C HIS A 139 0.89 7.40 8.15
N GLN A 140 1.84 8.04 8.84
CA GLN A 140 3.02 8.61 8.19
C GLN A 140 3.85 7.53 7.43
N TYR A 141 3.87 7.63 6.10
CA TYR A 141 4.63 6.87 5.09
C TYR A 141 5.11 5.44 5.46
N ILE A 142 4.24 4.43 5.25
CA ILE A 142 4.59 2.99 5.36
C ILE A 142 4.70 2.34 3.97
N THR A 143 5.82 2.48 3.28
CA THR A 143 6.01 1.88 1.95
C THR A 143 6.34 0.40 2.05
N ILE A 144 5.53 -0.45 1.43
CA ILE A 144 5.82 -1.86 1.24
C ILE A 144 6.11 -2.08 -0.25
N LYS A 145 7.11 -2.89 -0.59
CA LYS A 145 7.44 -3.29 -1.95
C LYS A 145 7.58 -4.81 -2.01
N VAL A 146 6.97 -5.47 -2.99
CA VAL A 146 7.14 -6.90 -3.23
C VAL A 146 7.35 -7.10 -4.71
N ASP A 147 8.46 -7.73 -5.11
CA ASP A 147 8.85 -7.93 -6.51
C ASP A 147 8.82 -6.60 -7.30
N GLY A 148 9.36 -5.54 -6.69
CA GLY A 148 9.38 -4.19 -7.25
C GLY A 148 8.03 -3.43 -7.26
N LYS A 149 6.92 -4.06 -6.86
CA LYS A 149 5.57 -3.45 -6.81
C LYS A 149 5.30 -2.82 -5.44
N SER A 150 4.71 -1.63 -5.38
CA SER A 150 4.55 -0.86 -4.12
C SER A 150 3.15 -0.96 -3.49
N TYR A 151 3.08 -1.58 -2.31
CA TYR A 151 1.91 -1.76 -1.44
C TYR A 151 1.95 -0.77 -0.24
N GLY A 152 0.82 -0.30 0.28
CA GLY A 152 0.72 0.27 1.65
C GLY A 152 1.18 1.71 1.98
N ALA A 153 2.06 2.40 1.24
CA ALA A 153 2.58 3.72 1.71
C ALA A 153 1.59 4.87 1.70
N MET A 154 0.56 4.74 0.89
CA MET A 154 -0.35 5.81 0.54
C MET A 154 -1.81 5.44 0.81
N SER A 155 -2.07 4.22 1.30
CA SER A 155 -3.40 3.85 1.79
C SER A 155 -3.81 4.81 2.89
N GLY A 156 -2.99 5.02 3.92
CA GLY A 156 -3.33 5.94 5.00
C GLY A 156 -3.56 7.40 4.59
N MET A 157 -2.90 7.89 3.54
CA MET A 157 -3.17 9.22 2.99
C MET A 157 -4.52 9.23 2.26
N VAL A 158 -4.72 8.27 1.36
CA VAL A 158 -5.97 8.08 0.61
C VAL A 158 -7.15 7.88 1.57
N ASP A 159 -6.96 7.13 2.66
CA ASP A 159 -7.95 6.86 3.72
C ASP A 159 -8.28 8.09 4.58
N ALA A 160 -7.30 8.96 4.84
CA ALA A 160 -7.49 10.15 5.70
C ALA A 160 -8.03 11.36 4.93
N LEU A 161 -7.77 11.43 3.62
CA LEU A 161 -8.03 12.59 2.79
C LEU A 161 -9.53 12.97 2.68
N PRO A 162 -10.49 12.02 2.53
CA PRO A 162 -11.91 12.36 2.55
C PRO A 162 -12.34 13.05 3.86
N GLY A 163 -11.83 12.58 5.00
CA GLY A 163 -12.08 13.21 6.30
C GLY A 163 -11.53 14.63 6.39
N LYS A 164 -10.34 14.88 5.84
CA LYS A 164 -9.77 16.23 5.74
C LYS A 164 -10.62 17.16 4.87
N LEU A 165 -11.04 16.70 3.69
CA LEU A 165 -11.89 17.50 2.80
C LEU A 165 -13.24 17.83 3.44
N GLY A 166 -13.86 16.86 4.14
CA GLY A 166 -15.09 17.08 4.89
C GLY A 166 -14.96 18.16 5.97
N ALA A 167 -13.82 18.20 6.67
CA ALA A 167 -13.55 19.25 7.65
C ALA A 167 -13.34 20.64 7.02
N LEU A 168 -12.95 20.71 5.74
CA LEU A 168 -12.70 21.97 5.01
C LEU A 168 -13.97 22.56 4.37
N LEU A 169 -15.06 21.80 4.23
CA LEU A 169 -16.27 22.22 3.51
C LEU A 169 -16.84 23.56 3.99
N GLU A 170 -16.95 23.76 5.30
CA GLU A 170 -17.48 25.01 5.88
C GLU A 170 -16.51 26.19 5.72
N GLN A 171 -15.22 25.90 5.56
CA GLN A 171 -14.14 26.89 5.56
C GLN A 171 -13.78 27.35 4.15
N VAL A 172 -13.95 26.48 3.14
CA VAL A 172 -13.50 26.75 1.78
C VAL A 172 -14.27 27.90 1.13
N ASP A 173 -15.58 28.03 1.35
CA ASP A 173 -16.39 29.10 0.75
C ASP A 173 -16.02 30.50 1.25
N ALA A 174 -15.44 30.60 2.46
CA ALA A 174 -14.93 31.87 2.98
C ALA A 174 -13.68 32.36 2.23
N LEU A 175 -12.91 31.42 1.65
CA LEU A 175 -11.66 31.69 0.93
C LEU A 175 -11.84 31.69 -0.58
N LEU A 176 -12.55 30.69 -1.10
CA LEU A 176 -12.93 30.49 -2.49
C LEU A 176 -14.45 30.32 -2.57
N PRO A 177 -15.20 31.42 -2.78
CA PRO A 177 -16.65 31.35 -2.88
C PRO A 177 -17.10 30.40 -4.00
N GLY A 178 -17.92 29.40 -3.66
CA GLY A 178 -18.48 28.43 -4.61
C GLY A 178 -17.66 27.13 -4.74
N ALA A 179 -16.52 27.02 -4.06
CA ALA A 179 -15.67 25.83 -4.09
C ALA A 179 -16.20 24.67 -3.22
N SER A 180 -17.12 24.92 -2.27
CA SER A 180 -17.62 23.87 -1.36
C SER A 180 -18.28 22.71 -2.08
N ALA A 181 -19.01 22.98 -3.17
CA ALA A 181 -19.64 21.93 -3.98
C ALA A 181 -18.60 21.01 -4.65
N ASP A 182 -17.50 21.59 -5.14
CA ASP A 182 -16.42 20.85 -5.79
C ASP A 182 -15.62 20.05 -4.77
N VAL A 183 -15.35 20.60 -3.60
CA VAL A 183 -14.71 19.88 -2.50
C VAL A 183 -15.58 18.72 -2.00
N ALA A 184 -16.90 18.93 -1.89
CA ALA A 184 -17.83 17.86 -1.51
C ALA A 184 -17.86 16.73 -2.56
N PHE A 185 -17.80 17.08 -3.84
CA PHE A 185 -17.66 16.11 -4.93
C PHE A 185 -16.36 15.31 -4.80
N LEU A 186 -15.22 15.98 -4.60
CA LEU A 186 -13.93 15.31 -4.43
C LEU A 186 -13.92 14.38 -3.21
N GLN A 187 -14.53 14.81 -2.09
CA GLN A 187 -14.67 13.98 -0.90
C GLN A 187 -15.43 12.68 -1.22
N ALA A 188 -16.61 12.79 -1.84
CA ALA A 188 -17.46 11.63 -2.13
C ALA A 188 -16.81 10.66 -3.14
N GLU A 189 -16.13 11.20 -4.16
CA GLU A 189 -15.42 10.36 -5.14
C GLU A 189 -14.22 9.65 -4.51
N LEU A 190 -13.43 10.36 -3.69
CA LEU A 190 -12.32 9.74 -2.98
C LEU A 190 -12.81 8.66 -2.02
N ASP A 191 -13.89 8.89 -1.26
CA ASP A 191 -14.49 7.88 -0.38
C ASP A 191 -14.87 6.62 -1.17
N SER A 192 -15.49 6.77 -2.35
CA SER A 192 -15.79 5.63 -3.22
C SER A 192 -14.51 4.94 -3.71
N MET A 193 -13.50 5.69 -4.15
CA MET A 193 -12.27 5.11 -4.67
C MET A 193 -11.49 4.38 -3.57
N CYS A 194 -11.49 4.89 -2.33
CA CYS A 194 -10.93 4.21 -1.17
C CYS A 194 -11.59 2.85 -0.95
N ALA A 195 -12.93 2.80 -0.97
CA ALA A 195 -13.67 1.56 -0.82
C ALA A 195 -13.31 0.52 -1.88
N ASP A 196 -13.10 0.94 -3.14
CA ASP A 196 -12.65 0.03 -4.20
C ASP A 196 -11.21 -0.45 -4.00
N ILE A 197 -10.31 0.44 -3.58
CA ILE A 197 -8.92 0.07 -3.26
C ILE A 197 -8.92 -1.04 -2.20
N HIS A 198 -9.65 -0.85 -1.11
CA HIS A 198 -9.80 -1.88 -0.06
C HIS A 198 -10.37 -3.19 -0.61
N HIS A 199 -11.36 -3.11 -1.51
CA HIS A 199 -11.88 -4.30 -2.18
C HIS A 199 -10.82 -5.01 -3.03
N TYR A 200 -10.06 -4.30 -3.85
CA TYR A 200 -9.01 -4.89 -4.69
C TYR A 200 -7.84 -5.44 -3.88
N GLU A 201 -7.46 -4.76 -2.79
CA GLU A 201 -6.40 -5.23 -1.87
C GLU A 201 -6.84 -6.48 -1.10
N SER A 202 -8.14 -6.70 -0.91
CA SER A 202 -8.67 -7.94 -0.30
C SER A 202 -8.62 -9.16 -1.23
N LEU A 203 -8.38 -8.98 -2.53
CA LEU A 203 -8.29 -10.07 -3.49
C LEU A 203 -6.90 -10.71 -3.45
N GLU A 204 -6.84 -12.04 -3.38
CA GLU A 204 -5.58 -12.82 -3.32
C GLU A 204 -4.67 -12.59 -4.55
N ARG A 205 -5.25 -12.14 -5.68
CA ARG A 205 -4.54 -11.67 -6.88
C ARG A 205 -5.31 -10.53 -7.56
N PRO A 206 -4.97 -9.26 -7.29
CA PRO A 206 -5.53 -8.15 -8.05
C PRO A 206 -5.07 -8.22 -9.52
N ALA A 207 -5.97 -7.92 -10.46
CA ALA A 207 -5.62 -7.84 -11.87
C ALA A 207 -4.59 -6.71 -12.09
N SER A 208 -3.68 -6.85 -13.06
CA SER A 208 -2.66 -5.83 -13.38
C SER A 208 -3.25 -4.43 -13.67
N LEU A 209 -4.49 -4.41 -14.15
CA LEU A 209 -5.25 -3.19 -14.43
C LEU A 209 -5.77 -2.53 -13.13
N ALA A 210 -6.08 -3.29 -12.08
CA ALA A 210 -6.41 -2.76 -10.75
C ALA A 210 -5.20 -2.04 -10.13
N GLU A 211 -4.02 -2.64 -10.19
CA GLU A 211 -2.77 -2.02 -9.70
C GLU A 211 -2.47 -0.69 -10.40
N THR A 212 -2.69 -0.62 -11.71
CA THR A 212 -2.48 0.61 -12.50
C THR A 212 -3.48 1.69 -12.09
N TRP A 213 -4.73 1.32 -11.86
CA TRP A 213 -5.78 2.24 -11.41
C TRP A 213 -5.52 2.75 -9.99
N ILE A 214 -5.15 1.88 -9.05
CA ILE A 214 -4.75 2.25 -7.68
C ILE A 214 -3.60 3.26 -7.70
N GLY A 215 -2.61 3.06 -8.59
CA GLY A 215 -1.53 4.01 -8.82
C GLY A 215 -2.00 5.41 -9.22
N ARG A 216 -3.03 5.52 -10.07
CA ARG A 216 -3.58 6.81 -10.49
C ARG A 216 -4.43 7.50 -9.42
N VAL A 217 -5.20 6.74 -8.64
CA VAL A 217 -5.94 7.29 -7.48
C VAL A 217 -4.97 7.88 -6.45
N ARG A 218 -3.83 7.21 -6.28
CA ARG A 218 -2.76 7.67 -5.42
C ARG A 218 -2.10 8.96 -5.92
N GLU A 219 -1.86 9.09 -7.22
CA GLU A 219 -1.41 10.36 -7.80
C GLU A 219 -2.43 11.48 -7.57
N LEU A 220 -3.73 11.21 -7.77
CA LEU A 220 -4.80 12.17 -7.48
C LEU A 220 -4.73 12.68 -6.04
N ALA A 221 -4.60 11.76 -5.08
CA ALA A 221 -4.54 12.10 -3.66
C ALA A 221 -3.38 13.07 -3.32
N TYR A 222 -2.24 12.95 -4.00
CA TYR A 222 -1.15 13.92 -3.85
C TYR A 222 -1.50 15.31 -4.37
N ASN A 223 -2.12 15.43 -5.55
CA ASN A 223 -2.50 16.75 -6.05
C ASN A 223 -3.54 17.42 -5.14
N ILE A 224 -4.43 16.63 -4.55
CA ILE A 224 -5.43 17.14 -3.60
C ILE A 224 -4.75 17.60 -2.30
N GLU A 225 -3.78 16.87 -1.76
CA GLU A 225 -3.02 17.32 -0.59
C GLU A 225 -2.23 18.61 -0.90
N ASP A 226 -1.58 18.70 -2.06
CA ASP A 226 -0.90 19.92 -2.51
C ASP A 226 -1.88 21.10 -2.63
N TRP A 227 -3.10 20.85 -3.11
CA TRP A 227 -4.16 21.86 -3.15
C TRP A 227 -4.63 22.29 -1.76
N VAL A 228 -4.75 21.36 -0.80
CA VAL A 228 -5.05 21.67 0.61
C VAL A 228 -3.96 22.55 1.21
N ASP A 229 -2.69 22.28 0.92
CA ASP A 229 -1.56 23.12 1.35
C ASP A 229 -1.63 24.53 0.74
N LEU A 230 -1.96 24.65 -0.56
CA LEU A 230 -2.19 25.94 -1.21
C LEU A 230 -3.34 26.73 -0.57
N LEU A 231 -4.44 26.05 -0.21
CA LEU A 231 -5.56 26.63 0.50
C LEU A 231 -5.15 27.14 1.89
N ALA A 232 -4.30 26.40 2.61
CA ALA A 232 -3.77 26.82 3.91
C ALA A 232 -2.85 28.06 3.78
N ILE A 233 -2.04 28.14 2.72
CA ILE A 233 -1.23 29.34 2.41
C ILE A 233 -2.14 30.54 2.13
N LEU A 234 -3.22 30.34 1.36
CA LEU A 234 -4.19 31.39 1.05
C LEU A 234 -4.91 31.87 2.31
N ALA A 235 -5.26 30.95 3.21
CA ALA A 235 -5.85 31.23 4.52
C ALA A 235 -4.92 32.11 5.36
N ALA A 236 -3.64 31.75 5.43
CA ALA A 236 -2.62 32.49 6.17
C ALA A 236 -2.39 33.89 5.58
N ALA A 237 -2.37 34.02 4.25
CA ALA A 237 -2.21 35.31 3.57
C ALA A 237 -3.45 36.22 3.73
N SER A 238 -4.63 35.62 3.93
CA SER A 238 -5.89 36.35 4.16
C SER A 238 -6.06 36.80 5.62
N CYS A 239 -5.18 36.39 6.54
CA CYS A 239 -5.22 36.75 7.96
C CYS A 239 -4.00 37.64 8.31
N GLY A 240 -4.23 38.77 8.99
CA GLY A 240 -3.14 39.63 9.51
C GLY A 240 -2.23 38.91 10.54
N PRO A 241 -1.20 39.57 11.08
CA PRO A 241 -0.08 38.92 11.77
C PRO A 241 -0.51 38.02 12.96
N PRO A 242 0.23 36.93 13.21
CA PRO A 242 -0.20 35.86 14.11
C PRO A 242 -0.17 36.30 15.57
N THR A 243 -1.27 36.11 16.30
CA THR A 243 -1.24 36.06 17.77
C THR A 243 -1.11 34.60 18.18
N SER A 244 -0.10 34.32 19.00
CA SER A 244 0.28 32.99 19.45
C SER A 244 -0.84 32.30 20.21
N THR A 245 -1.41 31.20 19.71
CA THR A 245 -1.94 30.16 20.60
C THR A 245 -1.96 28.79 19.90
N SER A 246 -1.53 27.81 20.67
CA SER A 246 -1.26 26.43 20.33
C SER A 246 -2.53 25.57 20.22
N SER A 247 -2.77 25.01 19.03
CA SER A 247 -3.35 23.67 18.84
C SER A 247 -3.12 23.26 17.39
N ARG A 248 -2.43 22.14 17.15
CA ARG A 248 -2.05 21.66 15.80
C ARG A 248 -3.25 21.04 15.04
N THR A 249 -4.42 21.00 15.66
CA THR A 249 -5.67 20.54 15.05
C THR A 249 -6.80 21.47 15.49
N LEU A 250 -7.57 21.99 14.52
CA LEU A 250 -8.81 22.77 14.68
C LEU A 250 -8.73 24.26 15.07
N GLY A 251 -7.83 25.07 14.49
CA GLY A 251 -7.76 26.50 14.85
C GLY A 251 -7.31 27.48 13.77
N TRP A 252 -7.75 27.34 12.52
CA TRP A 252 -7.14 28.09 11.40
C TRP A 252 -7.80 29.40 10.95
N PHE A 253 -8.92 29.84 11.54
CA PHE A 253 -9.55 31.08 11.06
C PHE A 253 -9.94 32.06 12.16
N ARG A 254 -9.17 33.15 12.27
CA ARG A 254 -9.67 34.44 12.78
C ARG A 254 -9.77 35.41 11.63
N ARG A 255 -10.99 35.89 11.37
CA ARG A 255 -11.35 36.84 10.30
C ARG A 255 -10.48 38.09 10.37
N GLY A 256 -9.68 38.32 9.33
CA GLY A 256 -8.98 39.58 9.08
C GLY A 256 -9.26 40.01 7.65
N ALA A 257 -9.56 41.29 7.46
CA ALA A 257 -9.93 41.85 6.16
C ALA A 257 -8.70 42.41 5.46
N ASP A 258 -8.20 41.71 4.44
CA ASP A 258 -7.47 42.32 3.33
C ASP A 258 -7.72 41.51 2.05
N LYS A 259 -8.86 41.82 1.40
CA LYS A 259 -9.41 41.03 0.27
C LYS A 259 -8.75 41.32 -1.09
N VAL A 260 -7.91 42.34 -1.20
CA VAL A 260 -7.51 42.91 -2.51
C VAL A 260 -6.15 42.39 -3.02
N THR A 261 -5.21 42.04 -2.13
CA THR A 261 -3.85 41.59 -2.53
C THR A 261 -3.76 40.10 -2.85
N THR A 262 -4.71 39.29 -2.38
CA THR A 262 -4.70 37.82 -2.56
C THR A 262 -5.55 37.32 -3.73
N LEU A 263 -6.28 38.20 -4.43
CA LEU A 263 -7.11 37.84 -5.59
C LEU A 263 -6.39 37.01 -6.67
N PRO A 264 -5.17 37.39 -7.15
CA PRO A 264 -4.47 36.57 -8.12
C PRO A 264 -4.12 35.17 -7.58
N PHE A 265 -3.80 35.05 -6.29
CA PHE A 265 -3.53 33.76 -5.67
C PHE A 265 -4.81 32.92 -5.52
N ARG A 266 -5.97 33.53 -5.24
CA ARG A 266 -7.27 32.82 -5.24
C ARG A 266 -7.59 32.18 -6.58
N HIS A 267 -7.30 32.86 -7.68
CA HIS A 267 -7.50 32.30 -9.01
C HIS A 267 -6.60 31.08 -9.26
N VAL A 268 -5.34 31.12 -8.81
CA VAL A 268 -4.44 29.96 -8.90
C VAL A 268 -5.01 28.78 -8.10
N VAL A 269 -5.41 28.99 -6.85
CA VAL A 269 -5.97 27.91 -6.00
C VAL A 269 -7.30 27.36 -6.56
N ALA A 270 -8.11 28.22 -7.19
CA ALA A 270 -9.37 27.81 -7.81
C ALA A 270 -9.15 26.99 -9.09
N ASN A 271 -8.20 27.40 -9.93
CA ASN A 271 -7.86 26.66 -11.15
C ASN A 271 -7.28 25.27 -10.82
N GLU A 272 -6.41 25.17 -9.81
CA GLU A 272 -5.89 23.86 -9.37
C GLU A 272 -7.03 22.93 -8.88
N LEU A 273 -8.05 23.47 -8.20
CA LEU A 273 -9.23 22.69 -7.80
C LEU A 273 -10.00 22.18 -9.02
N GLU A 274 -10.18 23.03 -10.03
CA GLU A 274 -10.88 22.69 -11.28
C GLU A 274 -10.12 21.59 -12.04
N ASP A 275 -8.80 21.74 -12.21
CA ASP A 275 -7.95 20.74 -12.85
C ASP A 275 -8.00 19.38 -12.14
N ILE A 276 -7.98 19.39 -10.79
CA ILE A 276 -8.12 18.17 -9.98
C ILE A 276 -9.49 17.52 -10.22
N LYS A 277 -10.57 18.32 -10.23
CA LYS A 277 -11.92 17.82 -10.46
C LYS A 277 -12.06 17.16 -11.83
N GLU A 278 -11.51 17.75 -12.89
CA GLU A 278 -11.50 17.15 -14.22
C GLU A 278 -10.78 15.80 -14.24
N ARG A 279 -9.63 15.72 -13.58
CA ARG A 279 -8.86 14.48 -13.49
C ARG A 279 -9.60 13.39 -12.72
N VAL A 280 -10.32 13.75 -11.65
CA VAL A 280 -11.18 12.81 -10.92
C VAL A 280 -12.30 12.28 -11.82
N ILE A 281 -12.99 13.16 -12.55
CA ILE A 281 -14.07 12.76 -13.48
C ILE A 281 -13.55 11.78 -14.54
N GLU A 282 -12.38 12.04 -15.12
CA GLU A 282 -11.76 11.14 -16.10
C GLU A 282 -11.44 9.78 -15.49
N LEU A 283 -10.87 9.76 -14.28
CA LEU A 283 -10.55 8.52 -13.58
C LEU A 283 -11.78 7.71 -13.17
N SER A 284 -12.87 8.36 -12.77
CA SER A 284 -14.14 7.71 -12.46
C SER A 284 -14.78 7.10 -13.71
N LYS A 285 -14.73 7.78 -14.86
CA LYS A 285 -15.19 7.22 -16.15
C LYS A 285 -14.37 6.00 -16.57
N GLN A 286 -13.05 6.05 -16.40
CA GLN A 286 -12.17 4.92 -16.69
C GLN A 286 -12.48 3.73 -15.77
N ARG A 287 -12.68 3.98 -14.46
CA ARG A 287 -13.11 2.94 -13.51
C ARG A 287 -14.38 2.24 -13.99
N GLU A 288 -15.40 2.99 -14.39
CA GLU A 288 -16.67 2.44 -14.87
C GLU A 288 -16.49 1.56 -16.12
N CYS A 289 -15.66 2.01 -17.07
CA CYS A 289 -15.39 1.29 -18.31
C CYS A 289 -14.60 -0.01 -18.09
N TYR A 290 -13.61 0.00 -17.20
CA TYR A 290 -12.71 -1.14 -17.03
C TYR A 290 -13.18 -2.18 -16.03
N PHE A 291 -13.91 -1.79 -14.98
CA PHE A 291 -14.25 -2.70 -13.89
C PHE A 291 -15.75 -2.99 -13.79
N VAL A 292 -16.60 -2.00 -14.03
CA VAL A 292 -18.06 -2.14 -13.79
C VAL A 292 -18.77 -2.71 -15.02
N ARG A 293 -18.48 -2.20 -16.21
CA ARG A 293 -19.15 -2.59 -17.46
C ARG A 293 -18.89 -4.06 -17.89
N PRO A 294 -17.68 -4.63 -17.75
CA PRO A 294 -17.45 -6.05 -18.07
C PRO A 294 -18.20 -7.01 -17.14
N LEU A 295 -18.30 -6.69 -15.85
CA LEU A 295 -19.04 -7.48 -14.86
C LEU A 295 -20.56 -7.48 -15.13
N ALA A 296 -21.10 -6.35 -15.60
CA ALA A 296 -22.50 -6.23 -16.01
C ALA A 296 -22.81 -7.06 -17.28
N ASN A 297 -21.90 -7.05 -18.27
CA ASN A 297 -22.07 -7.80 -19.52
C ASN A 297 -21.89 -9.32 -19.36
N ALA A 298 -21.17 -9.78 -18.33
CA ALA A 298 -21.02 -11.21 -18.03
C ALA A 298 -22.34 -11.87 -17.60
N LYS A 299 -23.32 -11.10 -17.09
CA LYS A 299 -24.64 -11.61 -16.66
C LYS A 299 -25.61 -11.89 -17.81
N HIS A 300 -25.26 -11.56 -19.06
CA HIS A 300 -26.16 -11.65 -20.22
C HIS A 300 -25.66 -12.54 -21.36
N ARG A 301 -24.85 -13.57 -21.09
CA ARG A 301 -24.67 -14.64 -22.07
C ARG A 301 -25.71 -15.73 -21.80
N PRO A 302 -26.77 -15.89 -22.62
CA PRO A 302 -27.60 -17.08 -22.51
C PRO A 302 -26.69 -18.27 -22.79
N VAL A 303 -26.47 -19.10 -21.77
CA VAL A 303 -25.80 -20.39 -21.95
C VAL A 303 -26.64 -21.15 -22.96
N ASN A 304 -26.05 -21.44 -24.12
CA ASN A 304 -26.75 -22.19 -25.17
C ASN A 304 -27.23 -23.52 -24.55
N PRO A 305 -28.55 -23.85 -24.59
CA PRO A 305 -29.09 -25.05 -23.96
C PRO A 305 -28.46 -26.37 -24.45
N ARG A 306 -27.69 -26.33 -25.55
CA ARG A 306 -26.94 -27.47 -26.10
C ARG A 306 -25.55 -27.67 -25.50
N MET A 307 -25.04 -26.73 -24.71
CA MET A 307 -23.69 -26.82 -24.11
C MET A 307 -23.51 -27.89 -23.02
N PRO A 308 -24.54 -28.28 -22.23
CA PRO A 308 -24.41 -29.41 -21.30
C PRO A 308 -24.15 -30.75 -22.02
N ALA A 309 -24.50 -30.87 -23.31
CA ALA A 309 -24.31 -32.11 -24.07
C ALA A 309 -22.84 -32.44 -24.38
N PHE A 310 -21.94 -31.46 -24.29
CA PHE A 310 -20.50 -31.66 -24.53
C PHE A 310 -19.71 -32.05 -23.27
N TYR A 311 -20.32 -31.95 -22.09
CA TYR A 311 -19.69 -32.29 -20.80
C TYR A 311 -20.47 -33.37 -20.05
N ALA A 312 -21.16 -34.25 -20.78
CA ALA A 312 -21.65 -35.49 -20.19
C ALA A 312 -20.43 -36.41 -19.92
N GLU A 313 -20.21 -36.64 -18.63
CA GLU A 313 -19.19 -37.49 -18.02
C GLU A 313 -19.04 -38.84 -18.75
N ALA A 314 -17.79 -39.25 -19.03
CA ALA A 314 -17.42 -40.48 -19.72
C ALA A 314 -17.57 -41.73 -18.82
N GLY A 315 -18.71 -41.87 -18.15
CA GLY A 315 -19.02 -42.95 -17.23
C GLY A 315 -20.35 -43.62 -17.57
N SER A 316 -20.31 -44.54 -18.54
CA SER A 316 -21.43 -45.40 -18.99
C SER A 316 -22.57 -44.70 -19.75
N PRO A 317 -22.60 -44.76 -21.09
CA PRO A 317 -23.80 -44.42 -21.83
C PRO A 317 -24.83 -45.55 -21.67
N VAL A 318 -25.66 -45.44 -20.62
CA VAL A 318 -26.81 -46.33 -20.43
C VAL A 318 -27.87 -45.99 -21.48
N GLY A 319 -28.29 -46.99 -22.27
CA GLY A 319 -29.41 -46.86 -23.21
C GLY A 319 -29.06 -46.88 -24.71
N LEU A 320 -27.80 -47.18 -25.06
CA LEU A 320 -27.40 -47.39 -26.48
C LEU A 320 -27.37 -48.87 -26.90
N ASP A 321 -27.58 -49.82 -25.98
CA ASP A 321 -27.49 -51.27 -26.27
C ASP A 321 -28.43 -51.70 -27.41
N GLY A 322 -29.64 -51.14 -27.48
CA GLY A 322 -30.59 -51.47 -28.54
C GLY A 322 -30.15 -51.04 -29.95
N GLN A 323 -29.50 -49.87 -30.07
CA GLN A 323 -29.05 -49.34 -31.36
C GLN A 323 -27.75 -50.00 -31.84
N VAL A 324 -26.90 -50.42 -30.90
CA VAL A 324 -25.67 -51.16 -31.20
C VAL A 324 -26.00 -52.57 -31.68
N GLU A 325 -26.99 -53.24 -31.09
CA GLU A 325 -27.41 -54.57 -31.52
C GLU A 325 -28.01 -54.57 -32.94
N GLU A 326 -28.78 -53.53 -33.28
CA GLU A 326 -29.39 -53.37 -34.61
C GLU A 326 -28.33 -53.11 -35.70
N LEU A 327 -27.32 -52.28 -35.39
CA LEU A 327 -26.20 -52.04 -36.31
C LEU A 327 -25.27 -53.26 -36.45
N SER A 328 -25.07 -54.01 -35.36
CA SER A 328 -24.31 -55.27 -35.37
C SER A 328 -24.95 -56.29 -36.32
N LYS A 329 -26.28 -56.43 -36.27
CA LYS A 329 -27.03 -57.32 -37.16
C LYS A 329 -26.92 -56.92 -38.63
N ILE A 330 -26.99 -55.63 -38.94
CA ILE A 330 -26.84 -55.11 -40.31
C ILE A 330 -25.43 -55.38 -40.86
N LEU A 331 -24.40 -55.22 -40.02
CA LEU A 331 -23.01 -55.49 -40.41
C LEU A 331 -22.72 -56.97 -40.61
N MET A 332 -23.28 -57.86 -39.79
CA MET A 332 -23.13 -59.31 -39.98
C MET A 332 -23.89 -59.84 -41.21
N ASP A 333 -25.06 -59.28 -41.54
CA ASP A 333 -25.80 -59.63 -42.75
C ASP A 333 -25.13 -59.10 -44.04
N ALA A 334 -24.44 -57.95 -43.96
CA ALA A 334 -23.68 -57.41 -45.08
C ALA A 334 -22.42 -58.23 -45.40
N GLY A 335 -21.78 -58.83 -44.38
CA GLY A 335 -20.62 -59.71 -44.55
C GLY A 335 -20.93 -61.10 -45.10
N SER A 336 -22.21 -61.51 -45.12
CA SER A 336 -22.64 -62.82 -45.63
C SER A 336 -23.20 -62.80 -47.06
N ARG A 337 -23.09 -61.66 -47.77
CA ARG A 337 -23.51 -61.53 -49.18
C ARG A 337 -22.37 -61.31 -50.17
N GLU A 338 -21.12 -61.41 -49.72
CA GLU A 338 -19.96 -61.53 -50.60
C GLU A 338 -19.15 -62.79 -50.25
N LEU A 339 -19.73 -63.96 -50.53
CA LEU A 339 -19.02 -65.21 -50.84
C LEU A 339 -19.80 -66.00 -51.89
#